data_AF-A0A9R1UEX4-F1
#
_entry.id   AF-A0A9R1UEX4-F1
#
_cell.length_a   1.000
_cell.length_b   1.000
_cell.length_c   1.000
_cell.angle_alpha   90.00
_cell.angle_beta   90.00
_cell.angle_gamma   90.00
#
_symmetry.space_group_name_H-M   'P 1'
#
loop_
_entity.id
_entity.type
_entity.pdbx_description
1 polymer ?
#
loop_
_entity_poly.entity_id
_entity_poly.type
_entity_poly.pdbx_seq_one_letter_code
_entity_poly.pdbx_strand_id
1 'polypeptide(L)'
;MKCSRYSTLLLHHICLQVWLAVSLITDALAASGQALIASSVSKGNYRSVKDITYFVLNIGFVMGVTLAAILGVSFGSIVTLFTKDIGVLAIARTGVLFVSASQPLNAFAFIVDGLHYGVSDFPYAAYSMMLVGILSSVIATCYEMASKDVARNTVAAKVAELLMRGLVFYFFALLFPF
;
A
#
# COMPACT_ATOMS: atom_id res chain seq x y z
N MET A 1 17.55 14.78 -26.36
CA MET A 1 16.26 14.13 -25.98
C MET A 1 16.42 12.79 -25.23
N LYS A 2 17.29 11.85 -25.63
CA LYS A 2 17.46 10.56 -24.91
C LYS A 2 17.84 10.70 -23.43
N CYS A 3 18.79 11.57 -23.09
CA CYS A 3 19.30 11.75 -21.71
C CYS A 3 18.23 12.26 -20.71
N SER A 4 17.33 13.15 -21.14
CA SER A 4 16.20 13.63 -20.32
C SER A 4 15.18 12.52 -20.02
N ARG A 5 14.90 11.65 -21.00
CA ARG A 5 13.98 10.51 -20.82
C ARG A 5 14.49 9.48 -19.80
N TYR A 6 15.80 9.19 -19.77
CA TYR A 6 16.39 8.27 -18.77
C TYR A 6 16.32 8.83 -17.35
N SER A 7 16.53 10.14 -17.18
CA SER A 7 16.46 10.81 -15.87
C SER A 7 15.05 10.73 -15.28
N THR A 8 14.02 10.92 -16.11
CA THR A 8 12.62 10.77 -15.70
C THR A 8 12.29 9.33 -15.30
N LEU A 9 12.73 8.33 -16.07
CA LEU A 9 12.50 6.91 -15.74
C LEU A 9 13.15 6.50 -14.42
N LEU A 10 14.40 6.91 -14.18
CA LEU A 10 15.11 6.64 -12.93
C LEU A 10 14.37 7.22 -11.72
N LEU A 11 13.84 8.45 -11.85
CA LEU A 11 13.09 9.12 -10.80
C LEU A 11 11.80 8.37 -10.42
N HIS A 12 11.07 7.87 -11.43
CA HIS A 12 9.87 7.06 -11.21
C HIS A 12 10.25 5.75 -10.49
N HIS A 13 11.35 5.11 -10.89
CA HIS A 13 11.82 3.88 -10.25
C HIS A 13 12.19 4.08 -8.77
N ILE A 14 12.89 5.17 -8.45
CA ILE A 14 13.22 5.53 -7.05
C ILE A 14 11.95 5.77 -6.25
N CYS A 15 10.98 6.51 -6.82
CA CYS A 15 9.70 6.78 -6.17
C CYS A 15 8.93 5.48 -5.87
N LEU A 16 8.90 4.54 -6.82
CA LEU A 16 8.28 3.23 -6.64
C LEU A 16 8.98 2.41 -5.55
N GLN A 17 10.31 2.42 -5.53
CA GLN A 17 11.08 1.67 -4.53
C GLN A 17 10.82 2.18 -3.12
N VAL A 18 10.79 3.51 -2.95
CA VAL A 18 10.46 4.15 -1.67
C VAL A 18 9.02 3.82 -1.27
N TRP A 19 8.07 3.90 -2.20
CA TRP A 19 6.67 3.57 -1.95
C TRP A 19 6.49 2.10 -1.51
N LEU A 20 7.19 1.16 -2.15
CA LEU A 20 7.16 -0.26 -1.79
C LEU A 20 7.74 -0.50 -0.39
N ALA A 21 8.88 0.11 -0.06
CA ALA A 21 9.51 -0.05 1.25
C ALA A 21 8.58 0.39 2.39
N VAL A 22 7.95 1.55 2.21
CA VAL A 22 7.00 2.15 3.18
C VAL A 22 5.73 1.31 3.31
N SER A 23 5.25 0.76 2.19
CA SER A 23 4.11 -0.17 2.18
C SER A 23 4.43 -1.47 2.91
N LEU A 24 5.62 -2.05 2.73
CA LEU A 24 6.04 -3.28 3.43
C LEU A 24 6.19 -3.10 4.94
N ILE A 25 6.65 -1.92 5.40
CA ILE A 25 6.69 -1.60 6.83
C ILE A 25 5.27 -1.62 7.43
N THR A 26 4.33 -1.05 6.69
CA THR A 26 2.92 -0.99 7.10
C THR A 26 2.27 -2.37 7.09
N ASP A 27 2.60 -3.19 6.08
CA ASP A 27 2.14 -4.58 5.98
C ASP A 27 2.66 -5.45 7.14
N ALA A 28 3.94 -5.28 7.51
CA ALA A 28 4.52 -5.96 8.66
C ALA A 28 3.81 -5.58 9.98
N LEU A 29 3.43 -4.30 10.13
CA LEU A 29 2.64 -3.86 11.28
C LEU A 29 1.24 -4.50 11.28
N ALA A 30 0.57 -4.54 10.13
CA ALA A 30 -0.75 -5.17 9.99
C ALA A 30 -0.70 -6.68 10.32
N ALA A 31 0.29 -7.40 9.80
CA ALA A 31 0.51 -8.83 10.07
C ALA A 31 0.80 -9.10 11.56
N SER A 32 1.48 -8.19 12.25
CA SER A 32 1.68 -8.29 13.70
C SER A 32 0.37 -8.16 14.48
N GLY A 33 -0.51 -7.23 14.07
CA GLY A 33 -1.84 -7.06 14.65
C GLY A 33 -2.76 -8.25 14.38
N GLN A 34 -2.67 -8.81 13.17
CA GLN A 34 -3.37 -10.03 12.76
C GLN A 34 -3.10 -11.19 13.72
N ALA A 35 -1.82 -11.43 14.06
CA ALA A 35 -1.43 -12.51 14.97
C ALA A 35 -1.98 -12.31 16.41
N LEU A 36 -1.98 -11.07 16.92
CA LEU A 36 -2.50 -10.73 18.24
C LEU A 36 -4.02 -10.93 18.34
N ILE A 37 -4.75 -10.49 17.31
CA ILE A 37 -6.21 -10.69 17.24
C ILE A 37 -6.55 -12.16 17.10
N ALA A 38 -5.90 -12.90 16.19
CA ALA A 38 -6.15 -14.32 16.00
C ALA A 38 -5.95 -15.12 17.30
N SER A 39 -4.91 -14.80 18.07
CA SER A 39 -4.67 -15.41 19.37
C SER A 39 -5.75 -15.07 20.41
N SER A 40 -6.31 -13.86 20.38
CA SER A 40 -7.34 -13.43 21.32
C SER A 40 -8.73 -13.98 20.95
N VAL A 41 -9.03 -14.07 19.66
CA VAL A 41 -10.25 -14.69 19.12
C VAL A 41 -10.29 -16.18 19.45
N SER A 42 -9.18 -16.90 19.27
CA SER A 42 -9.12 -18.33 19.64
C SER A 42 -9.31 -18.62 21.13
N LYS A 43 -9.10 -17.62 22.00
CA LYS A 43 -9.39 -17.70 23.45
C LYS A 43 -10.80 -17.21 23.81
N GLY A 44 -11.62 -16.76 22.85
CA GLY A 44 -12.95 -16.20 23.08
C GLY A 44 -12.96 -14.88 23.85
N ASN A 45 -11.82 -14.17 23.95
CA ASN A 45 -11.70 -12.94 24.74
C ASN A 45 -11.93 -11.69 23.88
N TYR A 46 -13.20 -11.40 23.61
CA TYR A 46 -13.60 -10.25 22.77
C TYR A 46 -13.22 -8.88 23.35
N ARG A 47 -13.04 -8.77 24.67
CA ARG A 47 -12.56 -7.52 25.28
C ARG A 47 -11.12 -7.23 24.85
N SER A 48 -10.25 -8.25 24.93
CA SER A 48 -8.87 -8.15 24.45
C SER A 48 -8.80 -7.88 22.95
N VAL A 49 -9.70 -8.46 22.15
CA VAL A 49 -9.79 -8.16 20.70
C VAL A 49 -10.03 -6.67 20.46
N LYS A 50 -10.97 -6.04 21.17
CA LYS A 50 -11.23 -4.60 21.05
C LYS A 50 -10.00 -3.76 21.45
N ASP A 51 -9.36 -4.10 22.58
CA ASP A 51 -8.20 -3.37 23.06
C ASP A 51 -7.02 -3.45 22.06
N ILE A 52 -6.79 -4.63 21.48
CA ILE A 52 -5.78 -4.84 20.42
C ILE A 52 -6.15 -4.05 19.16
N THR A 53 -7.40 -4.08 18.72
CA THR A 53 -7.87 -3.30 17.56
C THR A 53 -7.58 -1.81 17.74
N TYR A 54 -7.93 -1.23 18.89
CA TYR A 54 -7.65 0.19 19.17
C TYR A 54 -6.16 0.48 19.26
N PHE A 55 -5.38 -0.42 19.85
CA PHE A 55 -3.93 -0.27 19.96
C PHE A 55 -3.27 -0.26 18.57
N VAL A 56 -3.57 -1.25 17.72
CA VAL A 56 -2.97 -1.37 16.38
C VAL A 56 -3.44 -0.22 15.48
N LEU A 57 -4.70 0.22 15.57
CA LEU A 57 -5.20 1.39 14.86
C LEU A 57 -4.47 2.67 15.25
N ASN A 58 -4.25 2.91 16.55
CA ASN A 58 -3.52 4.09 17.02
C ASN A 58 -2.05 4.06 16.59
N ILE A 59 -1.35 2.94 16.81
CA ILE A 59 0.05 2.77 16.42
C ILE A 59 0.19 2.97 14.92
N GLY A 60 -0.69 2.38 14.12
CA GLY A 60 -0.57 2.46 12.69
C GLY A 60 -0.99 3.81 12.10
N PHE A 61 -1.89 4.56 12.74
CA PHE A 61 -2.10 5.97 12.42
C PHE A 61 -0.84 6.81 12.68
N VAL A 62 -0.22 6.64 13.87
CA VAL A 62 1.03 7.32 14.23
C VAL A 62 2.14 6.95 13.25
N MET A 63 2.25 5.67 12.87
CA MET A 63 3.20 5.21 11.85
C MET A 63 2.93 5.85 10.48
N GLY A 64 1.69 5.87 10.01
CA GLY A 64 1.32 6.50 8.74
C GLY A 64 1.67 8.00 8.68
N VAL A 65 1.40 8.73 9.76
CA VAL A 65 1.78 10.15 9.89
C VAL A 65 3.29 10.32 9.95
N THR A 66 3.99 9.47 10.71
CA THR A 66 5.46 9.50 10.82
C THR A 66 6.12 9.21 9.48
N LEU A 67 5.64 8.20 8.74
CA LEU A 67 6.13 7.86 7.41
C LEU A 67 5.86 8.99 6.41
N ALA A 68 4.68 9.62 6.46
CA ALA A 68 4.38 10.82 5.67
C ALA A 68 5.37 11.96 5.98
N ALA A 69 5.64 12.24 7.25
CA ALA A 69 6.58 13.29 7.64
C ALA A 69 8.02 12.99 7.19
N ILE A 70 8.51 11.76 7.41
CA ILE A 70 9.85 11.33 6.98
C ILE A 70 10.01 11.48 5.48
N LEU A 71 9.02 11.04 4.69
CA LEU A 71 9.03 11.17 3.24
C LEU A 71 8.97 12.63 2.80
N GLY A 72 8.07 13.43 3.38
CA GLY A 72 7.94 14.85 3.05
C GLY A 72 9.24 15.64 3.27
N VAL A 73 9.96 15.36 4.36
CA VAL A 73 11.22 16.06 4.70
C VAL A 73 12.41 15.51 3.91
N SER A 74 12.55 14.18 3.83
CA SER A 74 13.79 13.55 3.31
C SER A 74 13.85 13.53 1.78
N PHE A 75 12.70 13.47 1.11
CA PHE A 75 12.67 13.23 -0.32
C PHE A 75 13.14 14.45 -1.13
N GLY A 76 12.91 15.66 -0.64
CA GLY A 76 13.47 16.88 -1.24
C GLY A 76 14.99 16.80 -1.38
N SER A 77 15.69 16.41 -0.30
CA SER A 77 17.14 16.24 -0.28
C SER A 77 17.60 15.10 -1.21
N ILE A 78 16.89 13.96 -1.19
CA ILE A 78 17.19 12.80 -2.05
C ILE A 78 17.10 13.15 -3.53
N VAL A 79 16.08 13.89 -3.97
CA VAL A 79 15.94 14.23 -5.40
C VAL A 79 17.05 15.16 -5.87
N THR A 80 17.45 16.13 -5.04
CA THR A 80 18.54 17.07 -5.40
C THR A 80 19.92 16.40 -5.54
N LEU A 81 20.12 15.21 -4.95
CA LEU A 81 21.33 14.40 -5.16
C LEU A 81 21.37 13.75 -6.55
N PHE A 82 20.21 13.42 -7.12
CA PHE A 82 20.13 12.73 -8.42
C PHE A 82 19.98 13.67 -9.61
N THR A 83 19.39 14.87 -9.45
CA THR A 83 19.21 15.81 -10.56
C THR A 83 19.10 17.27 -10.13
N LYS A 84 19.56 18.19 -10.99
CA LYS A 84 19.38 19.65 -10.89
C LYS A 84 18.43 20.22 -11.96
N ASP A 85 17.84 19.36 -12.79
CA ASP A 85 16.91 19.78 -13.84
C ASP A 85 15.55 20.19 -13.24
N ILE A 86 15.13 21.43 -13.54
CA ILE A 86 13.90 22.05 -12.99
C ILE A 86 12.64 21.27 -13.42
N GLY A 87 12.61 20.72 -14.64
CA GLY A 87 11.47 19.96 -15.15
C GLY A 87 11.31 18.60 -14.45
N VAL A 88 12.43 17.93 -14.19
CA VAL A 88 12.43 16.64 -13.47
C VAL A 88 12.10 16.85 -11.99
N LEU A 89 12.57 17.95 -11.40
CA LEU A 89 12.31 18.31 -10.01
C LEU A 89 10.82 18.57 -9.74
N ALA A 90 10.12 19.21 -10.69
CA ALA A 90 8.69 19.46 -10.59
C ALA A 90 7.89 18.14 -10.57
N ILE A 91 8.22 17.19 -11.47
CA ILE A 91 7.57 15.88 -11.52
C ILE A 91 7.84 15.07 -10.25
N ALA A 92 9.08 15.11 -9.74
CA ALA A 92 9.45 14.47 -8.48
C ALA A 92 8.59 14.97 -7.32
N ARG A 93 8.48 16.30 -7.17
CA ARG A 93 7.72 16.91 -6.08
C ARG A 93 6.25 16.49 -6.10
N THR A 94 5.62 16.47 -7.27
CA THR A 94 4.22 16.05 -7.40
C THR A 94 4.01 14.58 -7.03
N GLY A 95 4.91 13.69 -7.49
CA GLY A 95 4.84 12.26 -7.16
C GLY A 95 5.03 12.00 -5.66
N VAL A 96 5.93 12.72 -5.02
CA VAL A 96 6.21 12.61 -3.58
C VAL A 96 5.08 13.13 -2.73
N LEU A 97 4.51 14.28 -3.10
CA LEU A 97 3.36 14.82 -2.40
C LEU A 97 2.21 13.83 -2.44
N PHE A 98 1.97 13.18 -3.59
CA PHE A 98 0.97 12.14 -3.70
C PHE A 98 1.28 10.91 -2.83
N VAL A 99 2.52 10.40 -2.89
CA VAL A 99 2.96 9.24 -2.09
C VAL A 99 2.90 9.53 -0.59
N SER A 100 3.30 10.72 -0.17
CA SER A 100 3.33 11.15 1.23
C SER A 100 1.92 11.40 1.76
N ALA A 101 1.07 12.10 0.99
CA ALA A 101 -0.30 12.40 1.41
C ALA A 101 -1.17 11.14 1.48
N SER A 102 -0.87 10.12 0.66
CA SER A 102 -1.58 8.84 0.70
C SER A 102 -1.13 7.91 1.83
N GLN A 103 0.01 8.14 2.49
CA GLN A 103 0.53 7.22 3.52
C GLN A 103 -0.40 6.99 4.72
N PRO A 104 -1.04 8.01 5.32
CA PRO A 104 -1.93 7.78 6.45
C PRO A 104 -3.15 6.94 6.07
N LEU A 105 -3.72 7.20 4.89
CA LEU A 105 -4.85 6.43 4.36
C LEU A 105 -4.44 5.00 4.02
N ASN A 106 -3.26 4.83 3.42
CA ASN A 106 -2.68 3.52 3.11
C ASN A 106 -2.44 2.73 4.40
N ALA A 107 -1.83 3.35 5.40
CA ALA A 107 -1.59 2.74 6.71
C ALA A 107 -2.88 2.25 7.36
N PHE A 108 -3.91 3.09 7.34
CA PHE A 108 -5.22 2.72 7.83
C PHE A 108 -5.80 1.50 7.08
N ALA A 109 -5.77 1.51 5.75
CA ALA A 109 -6.29 0.40 4.94
C ALA A 109 -5.58 -0.94 5.25
N PHE A 110 -4.25 -0.94 5.34
CA PHE A 110 -3.46 -2.13 5.68
C PHE A 110 -3.79 -2.69 7.07
N ILE A 111 -3.88 -1.82 8.07
CA ILE A 111 -4.20 -2.26 9.44
C ILE A 111 -5.57 -2.91 9.47
N VAL A 112 -6.58 -2.24 8.92
CA VAL A 112 -7.95 -2.75 9.00
C VAL A 112 -8.08 -4.06 8.22
N ASP A 113 -7.35 -4.21 7.10
CA ASP A 113 -7.26 -5.47 6.33
C ASP A 113 -6.63 -6.60 7.18
N GLY A 114 -5.47 -6.35 7.81
CA GLY A 114 -4.82 -7.33 8.68
C GLY A 114 -5.65 -7.72 9.90
N LEU A 115 -6.37 -6.77 10.50
CA LEU A 115 -7.26 -7.06 11.63
C LEU A 115 -8.44 -7.94 11.22
N HIS A 116 -9.06 -7.69 10.05
CA HIS A 116 -10.10 -8.58 9.51
C HIS A 116 -9.56 -9.98 9.24
N TYR A 117 -8.38 -10.07 8.61
CA TYR A 117 -7.70 -11.34 8.38
C TYR A 117 -7.41 -12.11 9.66
N GLY A 118 -7.21 -11.41 10.78
CA GLY A 118 -6.95 -12.03 12.09
C GLY A 118 -8.21 -12.62 12.74
N VAL A 119 -9.39 -12.15 12.36
CA VAL A 119 -10.68 -12.64 12.89
C VAL A 119 -11.26 -13.76 12.02
N SER A 120 -10.96 -13.77 10.71
CA SER A 120 -11.59 -14.68 9.76
C SER A 120 -10.93 -16.04 9.60
N ASP A 121 -11.70 -16.95 9.00
CA ASP A 121 -11.25 -18.29 8.60
C ASP A 121 -10.14 -18.21 7.55
N PHE A 122 -8.90 -18.39 8.01
CA PHE A 122 -7.69 -18.45 7.20
C PHE A 122 -7.80 -19.30 5.92
N PRO A 123 -8.46 -20.48 5.90
CA PRO A 123 -8.59 -21.28 4.68
C PRO A 123 -9.40 -20.59 3.59
N TYR A 124 -10.54 -20.01 3.95
CA TYR A 124 -11.42 -19.32 2.99
C TYR A 124 -10.73 -18.06 2.42
N ALA A 125 -10.08 -17.30 3.30
CA ALA A 125 -9.36 -16.09 2.93
C ALA A 125 -8.16 -16.41 2.00
N ALA A 126 -7.46 -17.53 2.21
CA ALA A 126 -6.39 -17.99 1.33
C ALA A 126 -6.90 -18.38 -0.06
N TYR A 127 -8.00 -19.14 -0.15
CA TYR A 127 -8.60 -19.50 -1.44
C TYR A 127 -9.08 -18.28 -2.23
N SER A 128 -9.70 -17.32 -1.55
CA SER A 128 -10.18 -16.07 -2.16
C SER A 128 -9.02 -15.22 -2.71
N MET A 129 -7.95 -15.03 -1.92
CA MET A 129 -6.75 -14.31 -2.37
C MET A 129 -6.10 -14.98 -3.59
N MET A 130 -6.02 -16.30 -3.61
CA MET A 130 -5.43 -17.02 -4.73
C MET A 130 -6.24 -16.82 -6.02
N LEU A 131 -7.57 -16.89 -5.94
CA LEU A 131 -8.45 -16.66 -7.08
C LEU A 131 -8.36 -15.23 -7.60
N VAL A 132 -8.48 -14.23 -6.72
CA VAL A 132 -8.42 -12.81 -7.09
C VAL A 132 -7.04 -12.45 -7.63
N GLY A 133 -5.97 -12.98 -7.02
CA GLY A 133 -4.59 -12.76 -7.47
C GLY A 133 -4.33 -13.33 -8.86
N ILE A 134 -4.85 -14.52 -9.17
CA ILE A 134 -4.76 -15.12 -10.51
C ILE A 134 -5.52 -14.26 -11.53
N LEU A 135 -6.77 -13.91 -11.24
CA LEU A 135 -7.59 -13.07 -12.14
C LEU A 135 -6.93 -11.72 -12.42
N SER A 136 -6.42 -11.06 -11.38
CA SER A 136 -5.70 -9.79 -11.50
C SER A 136 -4.44 -9.93 -12.35
N SER A 137 -3.66 -10.98 -12.14
CA SER A 137 -2.41 -11.22 -12.88
C SER A 137 -2.69 -11.46 -14.37
N VAL A 138 -3.75 -12.21 -14.69
CA VAL A 138 -4.20 -12.43 -16.07
C VAL A 138 -4.64 -11.12 -16.71
N ILE A 139 -5.45 -10.32 -16.02
CA ILE A 139 -5.92 -9.02 -16.52
C ILE A 139 -4.75 -8.06 -16.75
N ALA A 140 -3.80 -7.97 -15.80
CA ALA A 140 -2.64 -7.11 -15.92
C ALA A 140 -1.74 -7.51 -17.10
N THR A 141 -1.50 -8.81 -17.28
CA THR A 141 -0.70 -9.33 -18.40
C THR A 141 -1.39 -9.06 -19.74
N CYS A 142 -2.72 -9.22 -19.82
CA CYS A 142 -3.51 -8.85 -21.00
C CYS A 142 -3.46 -7.34 -21.28
N TYR A 143 -3.42 -6.50 -20.25
CA TYR A 143 -3.34 -5.04 -20.38
C TYR A 143 -1.97 -4.57 -20.86
N GLU A 144 -0.89 -5.20 -20.40
CA GLU A 144 0.48 -4.92 -20.88
C GLU A 144 0.69 -5.31 -22.34
N MET A 145 0.07 -6.39 -22.81
CA MET A 145 0.09 -6.72 -24.24
C MET A 145 -0.62 -5.67 -25.12
N ALA A 146 -1.49 -4.84 -24.55
CA ALA A 146 -2.30 -3.85 -25.27
C ALA A 146 -1.73 -2.40 -25.26
N SER A 147 -0.79 -2.05 -24.38
CA SER A 147 -0.34 -0.65 -24.16
C SER A 147 1.19 -0.49 -24.22
N LYS A 148 1.69 0.41 -25.09
CA LYS A 148 3.13 0.75 -25.23
C LYS A 148 3.63 1.86 -24.28
N ASP A 149 2.76 2.46 -23.47
CA ASP A 149 3.09 3.61 -22.61
C ASP A 149 3.32 3.19 -21.14
N VAL A 150 4.60 3.03 -20.78
CA VAL A 150 5.05 2.60 -19.44
C VAL A 150 4.56 3.53 -18.31
N ALA A 151 4.57 4.85 -18.51
CA ALA A 151 4.28 5.81 -17.43
C ALA A 151 2.80 5.87 -17.02
N ARG A 152 1.88 5.75 -17.99
CA ARG A 152 0.43 5.68 -17.72
C ARG A 152 0.06 4.34 -17.06
N ASN A 153 0.74 3.27 -17.46
CA ASN A 153 0.56 1.94 -16.87
C ASN A 153 1.00 1.90 -15.40
N THR A 154 2.06 2.59 -14.99
CA THR A 154 2.53 2.57 -13.58
C THR A 154 1.54 3.23 -12.62
N VAL A 155 1.04 4.42 -12.97
CA VAL A 155 0.07 5.14 -12.12
C VAL A 155 -1.27 4.41 -12.11
N ALA A 156 -1.73 3.95 -13.27
CA ALA A 156 -2.96 3.15 -13.37
C ALA A 156 -2.85 1.82 -12.60
N ALA A 157 -1.70 1.14 -12.64
CA ALA A 157 -1.47 -0.08 -11.88
C ALA A 157 -1.46 0.16 -10.37
N LYS A 158 -0.92 1.29 -9.88
CA LYS A 158 -0.93 1.63 -8.46
C LYS A 158 -2.30 2.08 -7.97
N VAL A 159 -3.04 2.83 -8.79
CA VAL A 159 -4.45 3.15 -8.52
C VAL A 159 -5.31 1.89 -8.54
N ALA A 160 -5.05 0.96 -9.47
CA ALA A 160 -5.69 -0.35 -9.51
C ALA A 160 -5.33 -1.22 -8.30
N GLU A 161 -4.10 -1.19 -7.81
CA GLU A 161 -3.67 -1.93 -6.61
C GLU A 161 -4.34 -1.39 -5.33
N LEU A 162 -4.46 -0.06 -5.19
CA LEU A 162 -5.24 0.59 -4.12
C LEU A 162 -6.74 0.28 -4.24
N LEU A 163 -7.29 0.30 -5.45
CA LEU A 163 -8.69 -0.07 -5.72
C LEU A 163 -8.93 -1.56 -5.43
N MET A 164 -8.02 -2.46 -5.79
CA MET A 164 -8.11 -3.90 -5.57
C MET A 164 -8.05 -4.23 -4.08
N ARG A 165 -7.19 -3.55 -3.30
CA ARG A 165 -7.20 -3.64 -1.84
C ARG A 165 -8.53 -3.20 -1.24
N GLY A 166 -9.08 -2.08 -1.71
CA GLY A 166 -10.42 -1.62 -1.30
C GLY A 166 -11.56 -2.54 -1.75
N LEU A 167 -11.43 -3.19 -2.92
CA LEU A 167 -12.43 -4.11 -3.46
C LEU A 167 -12.47 -5.43 -2.70
N VAL A 168 -11.30 -5.98 -2.33
CA VAL A 168 -11.20 -7.15 -1.44
C VAL A 168 -11.85 -6.84 -0.11
N PHE A 169 -11.59 -5.65 0.44
CA PHE A 169 -12.21 -5.16 1.67
C PHE A 169 -13.74 -5.07 1.55
N TYR A 170 -14.25 -4.50 0.45
CA TYR A 170 -15.68 -4.39 0.18
C TYR A 170 -16.35 -5.76 0.01
N PHE A 171 -15.72 -6.68 -0.72
CA PHE A 171 -16.25 -8.03 -0.94
C PHE A 171 -16.28 -8.86 0.36
N PHE A 172 -15.27 -8.69 1.20
CA PHE A 172 -15.16 -9.38 2.49
C PHE A 172 -16.15 -8.86 3.53
N ALA A 173 -16.31 -7.52 3.62
CA ALA A 173 -17.31 -6.88 4.46
C ALA A 173 -18.76 -7.21 4.06
N LEU A 174 -19.01 -7.52 2.77
CA LEU A 174 -20.33 -7.94 2.28
C LEU A 174 -20.67 -9.40 2.60
N LEU A 175 -19.65 -10.25 2.78
CA LEU A 175 -19.79 -11.69 3.01
C LEU A 175 -19.77 -12.09 4.50
N PHE A 176 -19.15 -11.28 5.35
CA PHE A 176 -19.14 -11.46 6.80
C PHE A 176 -19.72 -10.23 7.51
N PRO A 177 -21.05 -10.14 7.67
CA PRO A 177 -21.66 -9.19 8.59
C PRO A 177 -21.40 -9.69 10.01
N PHE A 178 -20.35 -9.18 10.65
CA PHE A 178 -20.26 -9.18 12.12
C PHE A 178 -21.02 -7.97 12.67
#